data_AF-A0A5C6Y6D8-F1
#
_entry.id   AF-A0A5C6Y6D8-F1
#
_cell.length_a   1.000
_cell.length_b   1.000
_cell.length_c   1.000
_cell.angle_alpha   90.00
_cell.angle_beta   90.00
_cell.angle_gamma   90.00
#
_symmetry.space_group_name_H-M   'P 1'
#
loop_
_entity.id
_entity.type
_entity.pdbx_description
1 polymer ?
#
loop_
_entity_poly.entity_id
_entity_poly.type
_entity_poly.pdbx_seq_one_letter_code
_entity_poly.pdbx_strand_id
1 'polypeptide(L)'
;MGTVKKDILIGILISLFATAAGCFLYVEYFSRFGFRETIQMIEDGDLYGKILSIAAIPNLFVFFIFIKKKQDNRAKGVLLMTIAIALTTLILKFI
;
A
#
# COMPACT_ATOMS: atom_id res chain seq x y z
N MET A 1 -27.65 8.94 5.68
CA MET A 1 -26.33 8.70 6.30
C MET A 1 -25.51 7.55 5.67
N GLY A 2 -25.96 6.90 4.57
CA GLY A 2 -25.32 5.68 4.04
C GLY A 2 -24.27 5.86 2.92
N THR A 3 -24.17 7.02 2.28
CA THR A 3 -23.29 7.25 1.12
C THR A 3 -21.81 7.40 1.50
N VAL A 4 -21.53 8.10 2.60
CA VAL A 4 -20.15 8.40 3.07
C VAL A 4 -19.37 7.14 3.43
N LYS A 5 -20.01 6.16 4.10
CA LYS A 5 -19.37 4.89 4.45
C LYS A 5 -18.97 4.07 3.22
N LYS A 6 -19.79 4.14 2.16
CA LYS A 6 -19.55 3.41 0.91
C LYS A 6 -18.35 3.97 0.16
N ASP A 7 -18.17 5.30 0.14
CA ASP A 7 -17.01 5.93 -0.47
C ASP A 7 -15.70 5.60 0.27
N ILE A 8 -15.70 5.58 1.61
CA ILE A 8 -14.53 5.17 2.38
C ILE A 8 -14.17 3.71 2.06
N LEU A 9 -15.16 2.82 1.99
CA LEU A 9 -14.95 1.41 1.65
C LEU A 9 -14.34 1.24 0.25
N ILE A 10 -14.82 2.03 -0.72
CA ILE A 10 -14.27 2.05 -2.09
C ILE A 10 -12.81 2.53 -2.07
N GLY A 11 -12.49 3.55 -1.27
CA GLY A 11 -11.11 3.99 -1.07
C GLY A 11 -10.21 2.88 -0.54
N ILE A 12 -10.68 2.13 0.46
CA ILE A 12 -9.95 0.99 1.02
C ILE A 12 -9.72 -0.10 -0.04
N LEU A 13 -10.77 -0.51 -0.77
CA LEU A 13 -10.64 -1.51 -1.84
C LEU A 13 -9.64 -1.08 -2.91
N ILE A 14 -9.72 0.18 -3.34
CA ILE A 14 -8.83 0.70 -4.38
C ILE A 14 -7.39 0.79 -3.87
N SER A 15 -7.20 1.11 -2.59
CA SER A 15 -5.86 1.10 -1.98
C SER A 15 -5.26 -0.31 -1.93
N LEU A 16 -6.07 -1.33 -1.67
CA LEU A 16 -5.64 -2.73 -1.70
C LEU A 16 -5.17 -3.13 -3.10
N PHE A 17 -5.93 -2.74 -4.13
CA PHE A 17 -5.56 -2.94 -5.53
C PHE A 17 -4.31 -2.15 -5.92
N ALA A 18 -4.13 -0.92 -5.42
CA ALA A 18 -2.95 -0.11 -5.67
C ALA A 18 -1.70 -0.71 -5.04
N THR A 19 -1.80 -1.25 -3.82
CA THR A 19 -0.72 -1.99 -3.16
C THR A 19 -0.42 -3.29 -3.90
N ALA A 20 -1.43 -4.04 -4.35
CA ALA A 20 -1.24 -5.24 -5.15
C ALA A 20 -0.58 -4.93 -6.50
N ALA A 21 -1.01 -3.87 -7.19
CA ALA A 21 -0.40 -3.40 -8.42
C ALA A 21 1.04 -2.89 -8.20
N GLY A 22 1.31 -2.24 -7.06
CA GLY A 22 2.65 -1.81 -6.67
C GLY A 22 3.58 -2.98 -6.40
N CYS A 23 3.08 -4.02 -5.72
CA CYS A 23 3.79 -5.28 -5.53
C CYS A 23 4.03 -5.98 -6.87
N PHE A 24 3.02 -6.02 -7.75
CA PHE A 24 3.14 -6.63 -9.08
C PHE A 24 4.14 -5.88 -9.97
N LEU A 25 4.10 -4.54 -10.00
CA LEU A 25 5.10 -3.71 -10.68
C LEU A 25 6.50 -3.87 -10.09
N TYR A 26 6.61 -4.04 -8.77
CA TYR A 26 7.90 -4.35 -8.15
C TYR A 26 8.42 -5.70 -8.63
N VAL A 27 7.60 -6.75 -8.64
CA VAL A 27 8.02 -8.08 -9.13
C VAL A 27 8.38 -8.04 -10.63
N GLU A 28 7.59 -7.37 -11.45
CA GLU A 28 7.76 -7.36 -12.92
C GLU A 28 8.91 -6.44 -13.36
N TYR A 29 8.97 -5.21 -12.84
CA TYR A 29 9.92 -4.17 -13.29
C TYR A 29 11.27 -4.25 -12.55
N PHE A 30 11.26 -4.75 -11.32
CA PHE A 30 12.45 -4.96 -10.50
C PHE A 30 13.04 -6.36 -10.68
N SER A 31 12.71 -7.06 -11.78
CA SER A 31 13.22 -8.37 -12.22
C SER A 31 14.76 -8.44 -12.46
N ARG A 32 15.55 -7.60 -11.78
CA ARG A 32 16.98 -7.81 -11.46
C ARG A 32 17.23 -8.24 -10.01
N PHE A 33 16.30 -8.02 -9.07
CA PHE A 33 16.30 -8.59 -7.71
C PHE A 33 15.07 -9.51 -7.61
N GLY A 34 15.29 -10.81 -7.69
CA GLY A 34 14.24 -11.79 -7.93
C GLY A 34 13.27 -11.97 -6.76
N PHE A 35 12.12 -12.59 -7.04
CA PHE A 35 11.14 -13.09 -6.06
C PHE A 35 11.79 -13.87 -4.90
N ARG A 36 12.90 -14.56 -5.18
CA ARG A 36 13.75 -15.26 -4.19
C ARG A 36 14.46 -14.33 -3.23
N GLU A 37 14.90 -13.16 -3.67
CA GLU A 37 15.56 -12.17 -2.82
C GLU A 37 14.54 -11.45 -1.95
N THR A 38 13.35 -11.16 -2.49
CA THR A 38 12.23 -10.62 -1.72
C THR A 38 11.80 -11.61 -0.63
N ILE A 39 11.72 -12.91 -0.94
CA ILE A 39 11.38 -13.97 0.02
C ILE A 39 12.54 -14.30 0.99
N GLN A 40 13.80 -14.28 0.57
CA GLN A 40 14.95 -14.44 1.48
C GLN A 40 15.10 -13.26 2.43
N MET A 41 14.87 -12.03 1.96
CA MET A 41 14.90 -10.81 2.80
C MET A 41 13.74 -10.72 3.79
N ILE A 42 12.65 -11.43 3.49
CA ILE A 42 11.50 -11.69 4.36
C ILE A 42 11.92 -12.70 5.44
N GLU A 43 12.67 -13.75 5.10
CA GLU A 43 13.18 -14.74 6.06
C GLU A 43 14.25 -14.15 7.02
N ASP A 44 15.05 -13.18 6.55
CA ASP A 44 16.10 -12.51 7.35
C ASP A 44 15.58 -11.39 8.30
N GLY A 45 14.27 -11.11 8.31
CA GLY A 45 13.62 -10.20 9.28
C GLY A 45 13.90 -8.70 9.13
N ASP A 46 14.99 -8.28 8.50
CA ASP A 46 15.43 -6.87 8.48
C ASP A 46 14.70 -6.00 7.42
N LEU A 47 14.10 -6.60 6.39
CA LEU A 47 13.77 -5.89 5.14
C LEU A 47 12.30 -5.89 4.72
N TYR A 48 11.40 -6.54 5.47
CA TYR A 48 9.95 -6.46 5.24
C TYR A 48 9.46 -5.02 5.09
N GLY A 49 9.97 -4.11 5.94
CA GLY A 49 9.55 -2.72 5.89
C GLY A 49 10.02 -1.95 4.66
N LYS A 50 11.07 -2.41 3.99
CA LYS A 50 11.57 -1.79 2.76
C LYS A 50 10.68 -2.15 1.57
N ILE A 51 10.24 -3.40 1.49
CA ILE A 51 9.29 -3.88 0.47
C ILE A 51 7.94 -3.21 0.65
N LEU A 52 7.43 -3.15 1.89
CA LEU A 52 6.17 -2.47 2.21
C LEU A 52 6.22 -0.97 1.92
N SER A 53 7.36 -0.32 2.17
CA SER A 53 7.54 1.09 1.81
C SER A 53 7.49 1.31 0.30
N ILE A 54 8.11 0.43 -0.49
CA ILE A 54 8.06 0.51 -1.97
C ILE A 54 6.64 0.23 -2.49
N ALA A 55 5.96 -0.76 -1.91
CA ALA A 55 4.57 -1.10 -2.25
C ALA A 55 3.56 0.01 -1.85
N ALA A 56 3.90 0.86 -0.87
CA ALA A 56 3.08 1.99 -0.44
C ALA A 56 3.18 3.23 -1.36
N ILE A 57 4.25 3.36 -2.16
CA ILE A 57 4.45 4.49 -3.10
C ILE A 57 3.27 4.64 -4.07
N PRO A 58 2.82 3.60 -4.81
CA PRO A 58 1.67 3.72 -5.70
C PRO A 58 0.36 3.97 -4.94
N ASN A 59 0.26 3.58 -3.67
CA ASN A 59 -0.91 3.87 -2.86
C ASN A 59 -1.06 5.38 -2.58
N LEU A 60 0.04 6.08 -2.31
CA LEU A 60 0.08 7.55 -2.21
C LEU A 60 -0.24 8.24 -3.54
N PHE A 61 0.18 7.65 -4.67
CA PHE A 61 -0.18 8.17 -5.99
C PHE A 61 -1.70 8.12 -6.23
N VAL A 62 -2.32 6.99 -5.90
CA VAL A 62 -3.78 6.81 -5.99
C VAL A 62 -4.52 7.75 -5.02
N PHE A 63 -3.99 7.96 -3.83
CA PHE A 63 -4.50 8.96 -2.88
C PHE A 63 -4.52 10.37 -3.48
N PHE A 64 -3.42 10.82 -4.11
CA PHE A 64 -3.35 12.12 -4.77
C PHE A 64 -4.34 12.26 -5.93
N ILE A 65 -4.56 11.19 -6.71
CA ILE A 65 -5.58 11.18 -7.77
C ILE A 65 -6.98 11.41 -7.18
N PHE A 66 -7.32 10.79 -6.06
CA PHE A 66 -8.62 10.98 -5.41
C PHE A 66 -8.83 12.40 -4.87
N ILE A 67 -7.80 13.00 -4.28
CA ILE A 67 -7.85 14.42 -3.88
C ILE A 67 -8.09 15.31 -5.11
N LYS A 68 -7.34 15.10 -6.20
CA LYS A 68 -7.49 15.90 -7.42
C LYS A 68 -8.89 15.77 -8.06
N LYS A 69 -9.55 14.62 -7.87
CA LYS A 69 -10.93 14.37 -8.31
C LYS A 69 -12.01 14.89 -7.33
N LYS A 70 -11.66 15.62 -6.27
CA LYS A 70 -12.57 16.06 -5.19
C LYS A 70 -13.32 14.89 -4.52
N GLN A 71 -12.70 13.71 -4.46
CA GLN A 71 -13.27 12.53 -3.82
C GLN A 71 -12.69 12.33 -2.41
N ASP A 72 -12.84 13.35 -1.56
CA ASP A 72 -12.18 13.41 -0.24
C ASP A 72 -12.54 12.23 0.68
N ASN A 73 -13.77 11.73 0.60
CA ASN A 73 -14.20 10.55 1.38
C ASN A 73 -13.48 9.27 0.95
N ARG A 74 -13.19 9.11 -0.35
CA ARG A 74 -12.42 7.96 -0.86
C ARG A 74 -10.95 8.11 -0.54
N ALA A 75 -10.42 9.32 -0.67
CA ALA A 75 -9.05 9.65 -0.28
C ALA A 75 -8.82 9.31 1.21
N LYS A 76 -9.75 9.66 2.10
CA LYS A 76 -9.69 9.26 3.52
C LYS A 76 -9.60 7.75 3.73
N GLY A 77 -10.35 6.96 2.94
CA GLY A 77 -10.27 5.50 2.99
C GLY A 77 -8.90 4.95 2.57
N VAL A 78 -8.33 5.49 1.49
CA VAL A 78 -6.98 5.13 1.03
C VAL A 78 -5.92 5.50 2.08
N LEU A 79 -6.04 6.69 2.67
CA LEU A 79 -5.12 7.19 3.69
C LEU A 79 -5.14 6.31 4.95
N LEU A 80 -6.34 5.95 5.43
CA LEU A 80 -6.51 5.05 6.57
C LEU A 80 -5.85 3.69 6.33
N MET A 81 -6.04 3.10 5.15
CA MET A 81 -5.40 1.84 4.80
C MET A 81 -3.88 1.98 4.73
N THR A 82 -3.38 3.08 4.15
CA THR A 82 -1.94 3.37 4.08
C THR A 82 -1.32 3.48 5.47
N ILE A 83 -1.98 4.19 6.39
CA ILE A 83 -1.54 4.32 7.78
C ILE A 83 -1.56 2.96 8.49
N ALA A 84 -2.61 2.16 8.31
CA ALA A 84 -2.69 0.82 8.91
C ALA A 84 -1.55 -0.09 8.41
N ILE A 85 -1.26 -0.05 7.11
CA ILE A 85 -0.14 -0.78 6.50
C ILE A 85 1.21 -0.29 7.06
N ALA A 86 1.41 1.03 7.17
CA ALA A 86 2.62 1.61 7.73
C ALA A 86 2.81 1.27 9.22
N LEU A 87 1.74 1.30 10.02
CA LEU A 87 1.77 0.89 11.42
C LEU A 87 2.08 -0.59 11.57
N THR A 88 1.46 -1.45 10.75
CA THR A 88 1.74 -2.89 10.73
C THR A 88 3.21 -3.14 10.40
N THR A 89 3.74 -2.42 9.41
CA THR A 89 5.17 -2.45 9.05
C THR A 89 6.07 -2.02 10.20
N LEU A 90 5.70 -0.94 10.89
CA LEU A 90 6.49 -0.39 11.99
C LEU A 90 6.54 -1.37 13.16
N ILE A 91 5.40 -1.98 13.51
CA ILE A 91 5.31 -3.00 14.56
C ILE A 91 6.15 -4.22 14.18
N LEU A 92 6.05 -4.71 12.94
CA LEU A 92 6.85 -5.84 12.45
C LEU A 92 8.35 -5.56 12.45
N LYS A 93 8.77 -4.30 12.25
CA LYS A 93 10.18 -3.92 12.28
C LYS A 93 10.74 -3.82 13.71
N PHE A 94 9.88 -3.50 14.68
CA PHE A 94 10.28 -3.27 16.07
C PHE A 94 10.18 -4.53 16.95
N ILE A 95 9.58 -5.61 16.43
CA ILE A 95 9.47 -6.91 17.08
C ILE A 95 10.58 -7.83 16.59
#